data_AF-A0A504IXG2-F1
#
_entry.id   AF-A0A504IXG2-F1
#
_cell.length_a   1.000
_cell.length_b   1.000
_cell.length_c   1.000
_cell.angle_alpha   90.00
_cell.angle_beta   90.00
_cell.angle_gamma   90.00
#
_symmetry.space_group_name_H-M   'P 1'
#
loop_
_entity.id
_entity.type
_entity.pdbx_description
1 polymer ?
#
loop_
_entity_poly.entity_id
_entity_poly.type
_entity_poly.pdbx_seq_one_letter_code
_entity_poly.pdbx_strand_id
1 'polypeptide(L)'
;MSEWLSRDEALERLKVRPQTLYAYVSRGRIGMRPDSADPRRSQYRVDDIAALMMRRERGRSPSAIAESAIAWGEPSLVTSISTVSHGHLVYRGRDAVALSEHATLEE
;
A
#
# COMPACT_ATOMS: atom_id res chain seq x y z
N MET A 1 -19.97 7.95 -14.17
CA MET A 1 -20.60 9.07 -13.44
C MET A 1 -19.82 9.19 -12.14
N SER A 2 -19.05 10.27 -11.91
CA SER A 2 -18.29 10.36 -10.66
C SER A 2 -19.25 10.56 -9.50
N GLU A 3 -19.47 9.51 -8.73
CA GLU A 3 -20.27 9.52 -7.53
C GLU A 3 -19.45 10.13 -6.38
N TRP A 4 -20.11 10.91 -5.52
CA TRP A 4 -19.49 11.67 -4.44
C TRP A 4 -20.20 11.33 -3.13
N LEU A 5 -19.42 11.16 -2.06
CA LEU A 5 -19.91 10.83 -0.73
C LEU A 5 -19.82 11.99 0.22
N SER A 6 -20.72 12.04 1.18
CA SER A 6 -20.55 12.86 2.37
C SER A 6 -19.35 12.38 3.20
N ARG A 7 -18.92 13.25 4.13
CA ARG A 7 -17.87 12.91 5.10
C ARG A 7 -18.21 11.63 5.88
N ASP A 8 -19.44 11.52 6.36
CA ASP A 8 -19.81 10.44 7.27
C ASP A 8 -19.87 9.10 6.52
N GLU A 9 -20.35 9.07 5.28
CA GLU A 9 -20.29 7.89 4.40
C GLU A 9 -18.85 7.49 4.06
N ALA A 10 -17.97 8.46 3.80
CA ALA A 10 -16.57 8.19 3.52
C ALA A 10 -15.86 7.56 4.73
N LEU A 11 -16.15 8.05 5.94
CA LEU A 11 -15.62 7.50 7.19
C LEU A 11 -16.13 6.09 7.47
N GLU A 12 -17.42 5.84 7.23
CA GLU A 12 -18.02 4.52 7.42
C GLU A 12 -17.40 3.49 6.48
N ARG A 13 -17.20 3.83 5.21
CA ARG A 13 -16.57 2.94 4.22
C ARG A 13 -15.10 2.67 4.53
N LEU A 14 -14.34 3.72 4.85
CA LEU A 14 -12.91 3.58 5.15
C LEU A 14 -12.63 2.98 6.53
N LYS A 15 -13.58 3.07 7.47
CA LYS A 15 -13.39 2.71 8.89
C LYS A 15 -12.16 3.39 9.50
N VAL A 16 -12.08 4.71 9.34
CA VAL A 16 -10.99 5.56 9.85
C VAL A 16 -11.53 6.77 10.61
N ARG A 17 -10.64 7.48 11.31
CA ARG A 17 -11.00 8.74 11.98
C ARG A 17 -11.01 9.91 10.98
N PRO A 18 -11.74 11.01 11.26
CA PRO A 18 -11.76 12.21 10.42
C PRO A 18 -10.37 12.74 10.05
N GLN A 19 -9.42 12.71 10.99
CA GLN A 19 -8.06 13.17 10.76
C GLN A 19 -7.37 12.40 9.63
N THR A 20 -7.59 11.08 9.54
CA THR A 20 -7.03 10.24 8.50
C THR A 20 -7.65 10.55 7.14
N LEU A 21 -8.98 10.75 7.09
CA LEU A 21 -9.68 11.15 5.87
C LEU A 21 -9.12 12.48 5.33
N TYR A 22 -8.96 13.48 6.19
CA TYR A 22 -8.39 14.77 5.81
C TYR A 22 -6.93 14.66 5.37
N ALA A 23 -6.16 13.75 5.99
CA ALA A 23 -4.80 13.49 5.59
C ALA A 23 -4.69 12.81 4.21
N TYR A 24 -5.68 12.02 3.79
CA TYR A 24 -5.75 11.49 2.43
C TYR A 24 -6.08 12.58 1.41
N VAL A 25 -7.02 13.47 1.73
CA VAL A 25 -7.36 14.61 0.87
C VAL A 25 -6.19 15.58 0.72
N SER A 26 -5.56 15.97 1.83
CA SER A 26 -4.42 16.90 1.83
C SER A 26 -3.24 16.38 1.00
N ARG A 27 -3.05 15.05 0.93
CA ARG A 27 -2.03 14.40 0.10
C ARG A 27 -2.50 14.08 -1.33
N GLY A 28 -3.67 14.55 -1.74
CA GLY A 28 -4.23 14.32 -3.07
C GLY A 28 -4.62 12.87 -3.37
N ARG A 29 -4.78 12.03 -2.34
CA ARG A 29 -5.16 10.61 -2.49
C ARG A 29 -6.66 10.41 -2.64
N ILE A 30 -7.46 11.35 -2.13
CA ILE A 30 -8.92 11.41 -2.31
C ILE A 30 -9.27 12.79 -2.83
N GLY A 31 -9.96 12.83 -3.97
CA GLY A 31 -10.55 14.04 -4.51
C GLY A 31 -11.66 14.56 -3.59
N MET A 32 -11.63 15.85 -3.32
CA MET A 32 -12.63 16.54 -2.48
C MET A 32 -13.20 17.73 -3.26
N ARG A 33 -14.50 17.97 -3.06
CA ARG A 33 -15.18 19.17 -3.53
C ARG A 33 -16.13 19.71 -2.48
N PRO A 34 -16.47 21.01 -2.48
CA PRO A 34 -17.59 21.53 -1.71
C PRO A 34 -18.91 20.86 -2.13
N ASP A 35 -19.82 20.65 -1.19
CA ASP A 35 -21.18 20.21 -1.50
C ASP A 35 -21.93 21.34 -2.22
N SER A 36 -22.67 20.98 -3.28
CA SER A 36 -23.50 21.92 -4.03
C SER A 36 -24.69 22.46 -3.21
N ALA A 37 -25.18 21.71 -2.22
CA ALA A 37 -26.31 22.10 -1.39
C ALA A 37 -25.89 22.91 -0.14
N ASP A 38 -24.68 22.68 0.37
CA ASP A 38 -24.16 23.38 1.55
C ASP A 38 -22.63 23.55 1.43
N PRO A 39 -22.13 24.76 1.09
CA PRO A 39 -20.69 25.00 0.94
C PRO A 39 -19.85 24.73 2.20
N ARG A 40 -20.48 24.63 3.38
CA ARG A 40 -19.78 24.24 4.62
C ARG A 40 -19.49 22.75 4.70
N ARG A 41 -20.10 21.95 3.83
CA ARG A 41 -19.89 20.50 3.73
C ARG A 41 -18.99 20.18 2.55
N SER A 42 -18.24 19.09 2.70
CA SER A 42 -17.34 18.59 1.68
C SER A 42 -17.78 17.20 1.26
N GLN A 43 -17.67 16.93 -0.03
CA GLN A 43 -17.92 15.64 -0.64
C GLN A 43 -16.61 15.02 -1.15
N TYR A 44 -16.55 13.69 -1.14
CA TYR A 44 -15.34 12.91 -1.40
C TYR A 44 -15.60 11.93 -2.55
N ARG A 45 -14.64 11.79 -3.47
CA ARG A 45 -14.82 10.98 -4.67
C ARG A 45 -14.87 9.48 -4.34
N VAL A 46 -15.93 8.80 -4.78
CA VAL A 46 -16.16 7.37 -4.49
C VAL A 46 -15.01 6.50 -5.01
N ASP A 47 -14.55 6.76 -6.24
CA ASP A 47 -13.54 5.93 -6.91
C ASP A 47 -12.21 5.89 -6.14
N ASP A 48 -11.80 7.02 -5.54
CA ASP A 48 -10.57 7.08 -4.74
C ASP A 48 -10.70 6.30 -3.44
N ILE A 49 -11.88 6.38 -2.80
CA ILE A 49 -12.19 5.65 -1.57
C ILE A 49 -12.15 4.14 -1.85
N ALA A 50 -12.78 3.70 -2.94
CA ALA A 50 -12.76 2.30 -3.37
C ALA A 50 -11.32 1.83 -3.68
N ALA A 51 -10.53 2.64 -4.39
CA ALA A 51 -9.14 2.33 -4.68
C ALA A 51 -8.29 2.18 -3.42
N LEU A 52 -8.51 3.01 -2.40
CA LEU A 52 -7.83 2.91 -1.10
C LEU A 52 -8.23 1.64 -0.33
N MET A 53 -9.52 1.28 -0.33
CA MET A 53 -9.99 0.05 0.31
C MET A 53 -9.36 -1.19 -0.33
N MET A 54 -9.34 -1.27 -1.67
CA MET A 54 -8.71 -2.38 -2.40
C MET A 54 -7.20 -2.48 -2.16
N ARG A 55 -6.51 -1.35 -1.93
CA ARG A 55 -5.07 -1.36 -1.56
C ARG A 55 -4.87 -1.88 -0.14
N ARG A 56 -5.72 -1.45 0.80
CA ARG A 56 -5.66 -1.86 2.22
C ARG A 56 -5.93 -3.35 2.39
N GLU A 57 -6.87 -3.91 1.63
CA GLU A 57 -7.14 -5.35 1.62
C GLU A 57 -5.93 -6.15 1.14
N ARG A 58 -5.26 -5.68 0.08
CA ARG A 58 -4.00 -6.28 -0.41
C ARG A 58 -2.85 -6.15 0.58
N GLY A 59 -2.68 -5.02 1.25
CA GLY A 59 -1.60 -4.81 2.24
C GLY A 59 -1.76 -5.61 3.55
N ARG A 60 -2.94 -6.19 3.81
CA ARG A 60 -3.22 -7.00 5.01
C ARG A 60 -3.00 -8.50 4.83
N SER A 61 -2.61 -8.96 3.64
CA SER A 61 -2.22 -10.37 3.48
C SER A 61 -0.81 -10.58 4.06
N PRO A 62 -0.55 -11.69 4.79
CA PRO A 62 0.80 -12.02 5.28
C PRO A 62 1.86 -12.08 4.17
N SER A 63 1.43 -12.41 2.94
CA SER A 63 2.29 -12.41 1.76
C SER A 63 2.73 -11.01 1.33
N ALA A 64 1.87 -9.99 1.48
CA ALA A 64 2.25 -8.62 1.22
C ALA A 64 3.29 -8.21 2.28
N ILE A 65 2.96 -8.24 3.57
CA ILE A 65 3.81 -7.73 4.68
C ILE A 65 5.30 -8.18 4.62
N ALA A 66 5.59 -9.40 4.14
CA ALA A 66 6.96 -9.89 4.02
C ALA A 66 7.82 -9.17 2.96
N GLU A 67 7.23 -8.74 1.84
CA GLU A 67 7.95 -7.99 0.82
C GLU A 67 8.33 -6.58 1.30
N SER A 68 7.64 -6.03 2.31
CA SER A 68 7.74 -4.58 2.65
C SER A 68 8.93 -4.30 3.50
N ALA A 69 9.10 -5.22 4.42
CA ALA A 69 10.06 -5.07 5.48
C ALA A 69 11.48 -4.97 4.92
N ILE A 70 11.69 -5.43 3.67
CA ILE A 70 13.00 -5.45 3.02
C ILE A 70 13.28 -4.17 2.21
N ALA A 71 12.27 -3.38 1.82
CA ALA A 71 12.49 -2.20 0.98
C ALA A 71 11.56 -1.03 1.35
N TRP A 72 11.98 -0.19 2.30
CA TRP A 72 11.49 1.20 2.40
C TRP A 72 9.97 1.39 2.62
N GLY A 73 9.34 0.53 3.42
CA GLY A 73 7.91 0.63 3.80
C GLY A 73 7.05 -0.44 3.14
N GLU A 74 5.72 -0.35 3.30
CA GLU A 74 4.75 -1.37 2.83
C GLU A 74 4.99 -1.79 1.34
N PRO A 75 4.84 -3.08 0.98
CA PRO A 75 5.43 -3.66 -0.22
C PRO A 75 4.48 -3.76 -1.38
N SER A 76 5.06 -4.00 -2.56
CA SER A 76 4.26 -4.07 -3.77
C SER A 76 4.68 -5.11 -4.82
N LEU A 77 5.72 -5.95 -4.63
CA LEU A 77 6.29 -6.80 -5.71
C LEU A 77 6.97 -8.10 -5.24
N VAL A 78 6.45 -9.26 -5.71
CA VAL A 78 7.02 -10.62 -5.51
C VAL A 78 8.23 -10.83 -6.42
N THR A 79 9.35 -11.35 -5.88
CA THR A 79 10.55 -11.68 -6.67
C THR A 79 11.17 -13.03 -6.26
N SER A 80 11.94 -13.64 -7.17
CA SER A 80 12.73 -14.87 -6.93
C SER A 80 14.25 -14.67 -7.07
N ILE A 81 14.72 -13.43 -6.95
CA ILE A 81 16.13 -13.07 -7.19
C ILE A 81 16.99 -13.42 -5.97
N SER A 82 16.59 -12.92 -4.80
CA SER A 82 17.27 -13.16 -3.55
C SER A 82 16.28 -13.25 -2.38
N THR A 83 16.68 -13.93 -1.32
CA THR A 83 15.95 -13.97 -0.06
C THR A 83 16.90 -14.14 1.12
N VAL A 84 16.42 -13.82 2.32
CA VAL A 84 17.11 -14.12 3.57
C VAL A 84 16.28 -15.14 4.34
N SER A 85 16.86 -16.30 4.64
CA SER A 85 16.19 -17.38 5.38
C SER A 85 17.08 -17.88 6.49
N HIS A 86 16.56 -17.91 7.72
CA HIS A 86 17.31 -18.37 8.90
C HIS A 86 18.68 -17.69 9.10
N GLY A 87 18.82 -16.43 8.66
CA GLY A 87 20.09 -15.68 8.72
C GLY A 87 21.02 -15.89 7.53
N HIS A 88 20.64 -16.73 6.56
CA HIS A 88 21.41 -17.01 5.34
C HIS A 88 20.87 -16.20 4.16
N LEU A 89 21.78 -15.56 3.42
CA LEU A 89 21.47 -14.93 2.15
C LEU A 89 21.45 -16.00 1.06
N VAL A 90 20.38 -16.03 0.27
CA VAL A 90 20.16 -17.02 -0.79
C VAL A 90 19.96 -16.28 -2.11
N TYR A 91 20.74 -16.64 -3.13
CA TYR A 91 20.60 -16.15 -4.50
C TYR A 91 19.97 -17.24 -5.37
N ARG A 92 18.79 -16.97 -5.93
CA ARG A 92 18.07 -17.91 -6.82
C ARG A 92 18.00 -19.35 -6.29
N GLY A 93 17.82 -19.51 -4.98
CA GLY A 93 17.76 -20.82 -4.32
C GLY A 93 19.10 -21.44 -3.90
N ARG A 94 20.23 -20.77 -4.14
CA ARG A 94 21.57 -21.21 -3.70
C ARG A 94 22.07 -20.36 -2.54
N ASP A 95 22.63 -20.99 -1.51
CA ASP A 95 23.25 -20.28 -0.40
C ASP A 95 24.43 -19.43 -0.91
N ALA A 96 24.44 -18.14 -0.56
CA ALA A 96 25.44 -17.18 -1.03
C ALA A 96 26.85 -17.49 -0.51
N VAL A 97 26.99 -18.04 0.69
CA VAL A 97 28.29 -18.45 1.26
C VAL A 97 28.83 -19.63 0.47
N ALA A 98 28.00 -20.65 0.24
CA ALA A 98 28.41 -21.79 -0.58
C ALA A 98 28.77 -21.36 -2.01
N LEU A 99 28.04 -20.40 -2.59
CA LEU A 99 28.36 -19.86 -3.91
C LEU A 99 29.73 -19.16 -3.94
N SER A 100 30.09 -18.43 -2.87
CA SER A 100 31.34 -17.67 -2.79
C SER A 100 32.61 -18.51 -2.77
N GLU A 101 32.50 -19.81 -2.52
CA GLU A 101 33.65 -20.72 -2.49
C GLU A 101 34.21 -21.00 -3.89
N HIS A 102 33.39 -20.93 -4.94
CA HIS A 102 33.78 -21.32 -6.30
C HIS A 102 33.30 -20.39 -7.42
N ALA A 103 32.37 -19.46 -7.17
CA ALA A 103 31.85 -18.55 -8.20
C ALA A 103 32.57 -17.19 -8.20
N THR A 104 32.70 -16.58 -9.37
CA THR A 104 33.16 -15.19 -9.52
C THR A 104 32.01 -14.19 -9.40
N LEU A 105 32.30 -12.89 -9.41
CA LEU A 105 31.26 -11.84 -9.33
C LEU A 105 30.30 -11.87 -10.53
N GLU A 106 30.83 -12.24 -11.68
CA GLU A 106 30.12 -12.31 -12.96
C GLU A 106 29.26 -13.58 -13.13
N GLU A 107 29.37 -14.55 -12.22
CA GLU A 107 28.67 -15.85 -12.22
C GLU A 107 27.54 -15.90 -11.18
#